data_AF-S0G0A5-F1
#
_entry.id   AF-S0G0A5-F1
#
_cell.length_a   1.000
_cell.length_b   1.000
_cell.length_c   1.000
_cell.angle_alpha   90.00
_cell.angle_beta   90.00
_cell.angle_gamma   90.00
#
_symmetry.space_group_name_H-M   'P 1'
#
loop_
_entity.id
_entity.type
_entity.pdbx_description
1 polymer ?
#
loop_
_entity_poly.entity_id
_entity_poly.type
_entity_poly.pdbx_seq_one_letter_code
_entity_poly.pdbx_strand_id
1 'polypeptide(L)'
;MPKKKVDLKFVAENVGHSSRATCGACHFNGGGGDAIKHADMSRQLLTPDRNCDIHMGGYDFDCAECHKTRNHQISGKSSSVPVAEGVVNCESCHSETPHYSGNLLDHHLNDHSKTLACNVCHSPVFAKCKPTKTWWDWSMAGDKEREVKKDKYGQPDYNWKKGEFRWEESGLPDYTWYSGYMDRVLMGDKVDLDADVITLTDPVGSINDPGSRITAFKIMKGIQPIDAEHAHVLVPQLFSGDKDNTTAYWKNLDWNKAFQAGMKAVDLPYSGDVTWKETWMYWRINHEVMPADMALSCVQCHESLKGDQTCNRCHQDNRDVDFKALAQKGTDFSLMKSQGRDVDQLIDKTDYINFKALGYQGDPIIHGGRFKKLPMGYQSQSRTE
;
A
#
# COMPACT_ATOMS: atom_id res chain seq x y z
N MET A 1 19.27 -25.13 4.02
CA MET A 1 19.05 -26.54 3.61
C MET A 1 17.61 -26.93 3.89
N PRO A 2 16.94 -27.65 2.98
CA PRO A 2 15.58 -28.17 3.20
C PRO A 2 15.54 -29.06 4.45
N LYS A 3 14.37 -29.17 5.09
CA LYS A 3 14.20 -30.03 6.28
C LYS A 3 14.52 -31.48 5.91
N LYS A 4 15.21 -32.21 6.79
CA LYS A 4 15.67 -33.60 6.55
C LYS A 4 14.58 -34.56 6.06
N LYS A 5 13.31 -34.31 6.41
CA LYS A 5 12.15 -35.13 6.04
C LYS A 5 11.58 -34.88 4.64
N VAL A 6 12.12 -33.91 3.90
CA VAL A 6 11.66 -33.64 2.53
C VAL A 6 12.27 -34.68 1.60
N ASP A 7 11.43 -35.41 0.89
CA ASP A 7 11.87 -36.29 -0.20
C ASP A 7 12.26 -35.43 -1.41
N LEU A 8 13.57 -35.15 -1.54
CA LEU A 8 14.10 -34.33 -2.62
C LEU A 8 13.95 -34.98 -3.99
N LYS A 9 13.92 -36.31 -4.06
CA LYS A 9 13.70 -37.03 -5.32
C LYS A 9 12.27 -36.81 -5.78
N PHE A 10 11.29 -37.00 -4.89
CA PHE A 10 9.89 -36.72 -5.20
C PHE A 10 9.68 -35.27 -5.66
N VAL A 11 10.29 -34.29 -4.97
CA VAL A 11 10.21 -32.88 -5.37
C VAL A 11 10.80 -32.66 -6.76
N ALA A 12 11.97 -33.22 -7.06
CA ALA A 12 12.63 -33.07 -8.36
C ALA A 12 11.85 -33.76 -9.51
N GLU A 13 11.20 -34.88 -9.24
CA GLU A 13 10.38 -35.61 -10.22
C GLU A 13 9.02 -34.93 -10.49
N ASN A 14 8.59 -34.01 -9.63
CA ASN A 14 7.30 -33.31 -9.73
C ASN A 14 7.45 -31.78 -9.93
N VAL A 15 8.57 -31.34 -10.51
CA VAL A 15 8.76 -29.93 -10.89
C VAL A 15 7.79 -29.54 -12.02
N GLY A 16 7.36 -28.28 -12.04
CA GLY A 16 6.43 -27.78 -13.04
C GLY A 16 6.43 -26.26 -13.11
N HIS A 17 5.42 -25.70 -13.80
CA HIS A 17 5.23 -24.25 -13.85
C HIS A 17 5.01 -23.67 -12.44
N SER A 18 5.46 -22.43 -12.25
CA SER A 18 5.19 -21.68 -11.02
C SER A 18 3.70 -21.45 -10.85
N SER A 19 3.23 -21.52 -9.62
CA SER A 19 1.88 -21.12 -9.23
C SER A 19 1.92 -19.98 -8.21
N ARG A 20 0.76 -19.43 -7.85
CA ARG A 20 0.61 -18.54 -6.68
C ARG A 20 1.24 -19.12 -5.40
N ALA A 21 1.22 -20.45 -5.20
CA ALA A 21 1.86 -21.09 -4.06
C ALA A 21 3.39 -21.01 -4.12
N THR A 22 3.97 -21.15 -5.31
CA THR A 22 5.42 -21.05 -5.53
C THR A 22 5.93 -19.65 -5.20
N CYS A 23 5.28 -18.61 -5.72
CA CYS A 23 5.63 -17.21 -5.45
C CYS A 23 5.30 -16.82 -4.00
N GLY A 24 4.11 -17.23 -3.54
CA GLY A 24 3.56 -16.94 -2.24
C GLY A 24 4.32 -17.54 -1.06
N ALA A 25 5.11 -18.60 -1.29
CA ALA A 25 6.00 -19.18 -0.28
C ALA A 25 6.88 -18.11 0.38
N CYS A 26 7.32 -17.11 -0.40
CA CYS A 26 8.03 -15.94 0.10
C CYS A 26 7.13 -14.69 0.11
N HIS A 27 6.41 -14.40 -0.97
CA HIS A 27 5.74 -13.09 -1.11
C HIS A 27 4.55 -12.86 -0.16
N PHE A 28 3.89 -13.93 0.31
CA PHE A 28 2.83 -13.82 1.31
C PHE A 28 3.37 -13.70 2.74
N ASN A 29 4.65 -14.02 2.94
CA ASN A 29 5.28 -14.07 4.24
C ASN A 29 6.40 -13.02 4.34
N GLY A 30 6.22 -12.01 5.17
CA GLY A 30 7.22 -10.96 5.42
C GLY A 30 7.20 -10.53 6.87
N GLY A 31 8.22 -9.84 7.38
CA GLY A 31 8.20 -9.35 8.78
C GLY A 31 8.04 -10.44 9.87
N GLY A 32 8.26 -11.71 9.51
CA GLY A 32 8.12 -12.87 10.39
C GLY A 32 6.75 -13.56 10.39
N GLY A 33 5.91 -13.38 9.37
CA GLY A 33 4.65 -14.10 9.24
C GLY A 33 3.84 -13.74 7.98
N ASP A 34 2.68 -14.37 7.85
CA ASP A 34 1.71 -14.11 6.78
C ASP A 34 1.09 -12.71 6.90
N ALA A 35 0.88 -12.03 5.77
CA ALA A 35 0.19 -10.74 5.66
C ALA A 35 0.79 -9.55 6.47
N ILE A 36 2.04 -9.63 6.94
CA ILE A 36 2.61 -8.55 7.78
C ILE A 36 3.13 -7.37 6.95
N LYS A 37 3.88 -7.64 5.86
CA LYS A 37 4.69 -6.64 5.17
C LYS A 37 3.89 -5.86 4.13
N HIS A 38 3.57 -6.51 3.00
CA HIS A 38 2.72 -5.96 1.96
C HIS A 38 1.26 -6.05 2.42
N ALA A 39 0.51 -4.98 2.16
CA ALA A 39 -0.87 -4.85 2.58
C ALA A 39 -1.84 -5.69 1.73
N ASP A 40 -1.40 -6.05 0.53
CA ASP A 40 -2.17 -6.66 -0.55
C ASP A 40 -1.62 -8.04 -0.93
N MET A 41 -0.80 -8.66 -0.06
CA MET A 41 -0.21 -9.98 -0.29
C MET A 41 -0.31 -10.85 0.97
N SER A 42 -1.09 -11.93 0.86
CA SER A 42 -1.33 -12.88 1.95
C SER A 42 -1.63 -14.27 1.41
N ARG A 43 -1.61 -15.29 2.28
CA ARG A 43 -1.93 -16.67 1.89
C ARG A 43 -3.37 -16.85 1.43
N GLN A 44 -4.27 -15.90 1.69
CA GLN A 44 -5.62 -15.87 1.13
C GLN A 44 -5.58 -15.85 -0.41
N LEU A 45 -4.53 -15.29 -1.01
CA LEU A 45 -4.31 -15.27 -2.45
C LEU A 45 -3.90 -16.62 -3.04
N LEU A 46 -3.78 -17.69 -2.25
CA LEU A 46 -3.63 -19.04 -2.81
C LEU A 46 -4.91 -19.50 -3.52
N THR A 47 -6.06 -19.13 -2.96
CA THR A 47 -7.41 -19.45 -3.47
C THR A 47 -8.35 -18.28 -3.12
N PRO A 48 -8.13 -17.07 -3.68
CA PRO A 48 -8.90 -15.90 -3.29
C PRO A 48 -10.29 -15.94 -3.93
N ASP A 49 -11.29 -15.36 -3.26
CA ASP A 49 -12.58 -15.10 -3.88
C ASP A 49 -12.47 -13.96 -4.90
N ARG A 50 -13.43 -13.90 -5.83
CA ARG A 50 -13.55 -12.82 -6.82
C ARG A 50 -13.54 -11.41 -6.21
N ASN A 51 -14.11 -11.25 -5.01
CA ASN A 51 -14.18 -9.96 -4.31
C ASN A 51 -12.88 -9.63 -3.56
N CYS A 52 -11.99 -10.61 -3.37
CA CYS A 52 -10.68 -10.41 -2.78
C CYS A 52 -9.71 -9.80 -3.80
N ASP A 53 -9.59 -10.44 -4.95
CA ASP A 53 -8.85 -9.96 -6.10
C ASP A 53 -9.54 -10.46 -7.38
N ILE A 54 -9.93 -9.56 -8.27
CA ILE A 54 -10.67 -9.92 -9.48
C ILE A 54 -9.83 -10.76 -10.46
N HIS A 55 -8.52 -10.51 -10.54
CA HIS A 55 -7.64 -11.19 -11.48
C HIS A 55 -7.30 -12.60 -10.98
N MET A 56 -6.87 -12.71 -9.72
CA MET A 56 -6.53 -13.98 -9.11
C MET A 56 -7.78 -14.78 -8.72
N GLY A 57 -8.81 -14.16 -8.14
CA GLY A 57 -9.99 -14.86 -7.63
C GLY A 57 -11.14 -14.96 -8.63
N GLY A 58 -11.20 -14.06 -9.60
CA GLY A 58 -12.24 -14.06 -10.63
C GLY A 58 -11.82 -14.71 -11.95
N TYR A 59 -10.56 -14.53 -12.36
CA TYR A 59 -10.01 -15.07 -13.61
C TYR A 59 -8.93 -16.14 -13.41
N ASP A 60 -8.67 -16.52 -12.15
CA ASP A 60 -7.70 -17.54 -11.75
C ASP A 60 -6.27 -17.30 -12.26
N PHE A 61 -5.84 -16.03 -12.31
CA PHE A 61 -4.48 -15.69 -12.74
C PHE A 61 -3.44 -16.21 -11.74
N ASP A 62 -2.40 -16.86 -12.27
CA ASP A 62 -1.13 -17.03 -11.59
C ASP A 62 -0.29 -15.74 -11.65
N CYS A 63 0.70 -15.59 -10.77
CA CYS A 63 1.53 -14.39 -10.70
C CYS A 63 2.23 -14.09 -12.05
N ALA A 64 2.69 -15.14 -12.74
CA ALA A 64 3.37 -15.04 -14.03
C ALA A 64 2.46 -14.57 -15.18
N GLU A 65 1.14 -14.49 -14.98
CA GLU A 65 0.23 -13.93 -15.98
C GLU A 65 0.41 -12.41 -16.13
N CYS A 66 0.65 -11.69 -15.04
CA CYS A 66 0.99 -10.26 -15.08
C CYS A 66 2.51 -10.05 -15.04
N HIS A 67 3.20 -10.77 -14.16
CA HIS A 67 4.67 -10.72 -14.03
C HIS A 67 5.34 -11.59 -15.10
N LYS A 68 5.09 -11.25 -16.38
CA LYS A 68 5.61 -12.00 -17.53
C LYS A 68 7.12 -12.19 -17.38
N THR A 69 7.56 -13.45 -17.44
CA THR A 69 8.94 -13.82 -17.16
C THR A 69 9.63 -14.26 -18.45
N ARG A 70 10.80 -13.69 -18.74
CA ARG A 70 11.65 -14.15 -19.87
C ARG A 70 13.09 -14.31 -19.38
N ASN A 71 13.73 -15.43 -19.72
CA ASN A 71 15.09 -15.74 -19.29
C ASN A 71 15.31 -15.59 -17.77
N HIS A 72 14.31 -16.02 -16.98
CA HIS A 72 14.27 -15.85 -15.52
C HIS A 72 14.26 -14.40 -14.99
N GLN A 73 14.06 -13.41 -15.85
CA GLN A 73 13.78 -12.04 -15.45
C GLN A 73 12.27 -11.87 -15.30
N ILE A 74 11.82 -11.67 -14.06
CA ILE A 74 10.40 -11.63 -13.69
C ILE A 74 9.93 -10.19 -13.76
N SER A 75 8.98 -9.88 -14.66
CA SER A 75 8.64 -8.49 -14.90
C SER A 75 8.13 -7.78 -13.65
N GLY A 76 8.61 -6.58 -13.32
CA GLY A 76 8.08 -5.80 -12.20
C GLY A 76 9.04 -4.76 -11.63
N LYS A 77 8.47 -3.76 -10.96
CA LYS A 77 9.19 -2.66 -10.32
C LYS A 77 8.81 -2.57 -8.85
N SER A 78 9.80 -2.65 -7.97
CA SER A 78 9.56 -2.52 -6.53
C SER A 78 9.42 -1.06 -6.10
N SER A 79 8.49 -0.78 -5.18
CA SER A 79 8.43 0.50 -4.47
C SER A 79 9.57 0.63 -3.44
N SER A 80 10.07 -0.48 -2.90
CA SER A 80 10.96 -0.46 -1.73
C SER A 80 12.42 -0.79 -2.04
N VAL A 81 12.72 -1.38 -3.21
CA VAL A 81 14.10 -1.70 -3.64
C VAL A 81 14.39 -1.21 -5.06
N PRO A 82 15.66 -0.97 -5.45
CA PRO A 82 15.98 -0.38 -6.77
C PRO A 82 15.83 -1.36 -7.93
N VAL A 83 15.59 -2.64 -7.64
CA VAL A 83 15.40 -3.67 -8.67
C VAL A 83 14.13 -3.39 -9.47
N ALA A 84 14.31 -3.29 -10.79
CA ALA A 84 13.24 -3.17 -11.77
C ALA A 84 13.61 -4.01 -13.00
N GLU A 85 12.84 -5.07 -13.23
CA GLU A 85 12.95 -5.90 -14.44
C GLU A 85 11.73 -5.57 -15.29
N GLY A 86 11.69 -4.39 -15.93
CA GLY A 86 10.48 -3.91 -16.61
C GLY A 86 9.39 -3.38 -15.66
N VAL A 87 8.18 -3.20 -16.19
CA VAL A 87 7.05 -2.60 -15.48
C VAL A 87 5.82 -3.46 -15.66
N VAL A 88 5.11 -3.70 -14.56
CA VAL A 88 3.75 -4.26 -14.58
C VAL A 88 2.79 -3.14 -14.24
N ASN A 89 1.83 -2.91 -15.12
CA ASN A 89 0.79 -1.90 -14.98
C ASN A 89 -0.52 -2.41 -15.58
N CYS A 90 -1.61 -1.71 -15.28
CA CYS A 90 -2.95 -2.06 -15.78
C CYS A 90 -3.00 -1.95 -17.31
N GLU A 91 -2.29 -0.96 -17.86
CA GLU A 91 -2.27 -0.63 -19.28
C GLU A 91 -1.58 -1.70 -20.17
N SER A 92 -0.94 -2.70 -19.55
CA SER A 92 -0.44 -3.87 -20.27
C SER A 92 -1.56 -4.77 -20.83
N CYS A 93 -2.74 -4.72 -20.22
CA CYS A 93 -3.92 -5.50 -20.63
C CYS A 93 -5.15 -4.63 -20.91
N HIS A 94 -5.27 -3.48 -20.26
CA HIS A 94 -6.35 -2.52 -20.43
C HIS A 94 -5.88 -1.34 -21.30
N SER A 95 -6.79 -0.65 -21.98
CA SER A 95 -6.43 0.60 -22.65
C SER A 95 -6.20 1.72 -21.63
N GLU A 96 -5.54 2.80 -22.06
CA GLU A 96 -5.40 4.04 -21.25
C GLU A 96 -6.77 4.71 -20.98
N THR A 97 -7.77 4.35 -21.78
CA THR A 97 -9.17 4.80 -21.69
C THR A 97 -10.10 3.59 -21.51
N PRO A 98 -10.02 2.87 -20.37
CA PRO A 98 -10.64 1.56 -20.19
C PRO A 98 -12.15 1.61 -19.97
N HIS A 99 -12.75 2.79 -19.82
CA HIS A 99 -14.18 2.97 -19.66
C HIS A 99 -14.82 3.20 -21.04
N TYR A 100 -15.71 2.31 -21.47
CA TYR A 100 -16.33 2.33 -22.80
C TYR A 100 -17.81 1.86 -22.77
N SER A 101 -18.54 2.22 -21.72
CA SER A 101 -19.97 1.93 -21.57
C SER A 101 -20.92 2.70 -22.52
N GLY A 102 -20.38 3.58 -23.38
CA GLY A 102 -21.11 4.29 -24.44
C GLY A 102 -21.76 5.60 -23.99
N ASN A 103 -21.34 6.19 -22.88
CA ASN A 103 -21.96 7.39 -22.30
C ASN A 103 -20.92 8.48 -21.94
N LEU A 104 -21.41 9.66 -21.56
CA LEU A 104 -20.55 10.80 -21.18
C LEU A 104 -19.67 10.52 -19.94
N LEU A 105 -20.06 9.58 -19.07
CA LEU A 105 -19.29 9.21 -17.88
C LEU A 105 -17.96 8.58 -18.27
N ASP A 106 -17.92 7.77 -19.34
CA ASP A 106 -16.68 7.15 -19.81
C ASP A 106 -15.58 8.19 -20.06
N HIS A 107 -15.93 9.30 -20.71
CA HIS A 107 -14.98 10.37 -20.98
C HIS A 107 -14.42 10.94 -19.67
N HIS A 108 -15.26 11.17 -18.66
CA HIS A 108 -14.82 11.73 -17.40
C HIS A 108 -13.92 10.75 -16.65
N LEU A 109 -14.29 9.46 -16.55
CA LEU A 109 -13.46 8.45 -15.90
C LEU A 109 -12.12 8.24 -16.63
N ASN A 110 -12.13 8.28 -17.97
CA ASN A 110 -10.91 8.21 -18.78
C ASN A 110 -10.02 9.46 -18.66
N ASP A 111 -10.57 10.63 -18.35
CA ASP A 111 -9.74 11.79 -18.00
C ASP A 111 -9.12 11.66 -16.60
N HIS A 112 -9.84 11.03 -15.66
CA HIS A 112 -9.29 10.75 -14.33
C HIS A 112 -8.08 9.81 -14.41
N SER A 113 -8.03 8.84 -15.33
CA SER A 113 -6.88 7.94 -15.48
C SER A 113 -5.56 8.65 -15.85
N LYS A 114 -5.64 9.89 -16.37
CA LYS A 114 -4.46 10.73 -16.62
C LYS A 114 -3.84 11.26 -15.32
N THR A 115 -4.62 11.35 -14.25
CA THR A 115 -4.24 11.93 -12.95
C THR A 115 -4.15 10.88 -11.84
N LEU A 116 -5.01 9.87 -11.89
CA LEU A 116 -5.15 8.83 -10.88
C LEU A 116 -4.59 7.52 -11.45
N ALA A 117 -3.79 6.81 -10.65
CA ALA A 117 -3.50 5.41 -10.92
C ALA A 117 -4.80 4.59 -10.76
N CYS A 118 -4.98 3.54 -11.58
CA CYS A 118 -6.21 2.75 -11.61
C CYS A 118 -6.62 2.22 -10.22
N ASN A 119 -5.65 1.78 -9.42
CA ASN A 119 -5.89 1.23 -8.08
C ASN A 119 -6.41 2.27 -7.07
N VAL A 120 -6.34 3.57 -7.36
CA VAL A 120 -7.01 4.58 -6.53
C VAL A 120 -8.51 4.32 -6.50
N CYS A 121 -9.12 4.03 -7.66
CA CYS A 121 -10.54 3.73 -7.74
C CYS A 121 -10.82 2.24 -7.53
N HIS A 122 -9.93 1.36 -8.02
CA HIS A 122 -10.19 -0.09 -8.05
C HIS A 122 -9.67 -0.89 -6.85
N SER A 123 -8.88 -0.27 -5.96
CA SER A 123 -8.42 -0.85 -4.69
C SER A 123 -8.65 0.14 -3.54
N PRO A 124 -9.92 0.50 -3.24
CA PRO A 124 -10.25 1.54 -2.26
C PRO A 124 -9.87 1.18 -0.82
N VAL A 125 -9.66 -0.11 -0.55
CA VAL A 125 -9.15 -0.61 0.72
C VAL A 125 -8.04 -1.62 0.50
N PHE A 126 -7.03 -1.62 1.37
CA PHE A 126 -5.98 -2.64 1.43
C PHE A 126 -6.24 -3.63 2.57
N ALA A 127 -5.47 -4.73 2.64
CA ALA A 127 -5.65 -5.78 3.65
C ALA A 127 -7.10 -6.27 3.68
N LYS A 128 -7.71 -6.37 2.50
CA LYS A 128 -9.12 -6.63 2.34
C LYS A 128 -9.45 -8.02 2.87
N CYS A 129 -8.58 -9.00 2.61
CA CYS A 129 -8.85 -10.40 2.88
C CYS A 129 -8.16 -10.92 4.14
N LYS A 130 -7.15 -10.20 4.62
CA LYS A 130 -6.39 -10.54 5.81
C LYS A 130 -5.82 -9.27 6.46
N PRO A 131 -5.98 -9.07 7.78
CA PRO A 131 -5.40 -7.91 8.46
C PRO A 131 -3.89 -7.88 8.29
N THR A 132 -3.35 -6.68 8.07
CA THR A 132 -1.92 -6.41 7.97
C THR A 132 -1.44 -5.54 9.12
N LYS A 133 -0.15 -5.60 9.42
CA LYS A 133 0.43 -4.72 10.44
C LYS A 133 0.66 -3.33 9.85
N THR A 134 0.21 -2.28 10.52
CA THR A 134 0.39 -0.88 10.12
C THR A 134 1.26 -0.08 11.08
N TRP A 135 1.50 -0.62 12.28
CA TRP A 135 2.39 -0.06 13.29
C TRP A 135 3.34 -1.12 13.88
N TRP A 136 4.61 -0.76 14.08
CA TRP A 136 5.58 -1.60 14.79
C TRP A 136 6.54 -0.75 15.63
N ASP A 137 6.38 -0.79 16.94
CA ASP A 137 7.26 -0.12 17.89
C ASP A 137 8.26 -1.11 18.52
N TRP A 138 9.53 -1.01 18.12
CA TRP A 138 10.61 -1.85 18.65
C TRP A 138 11.14 -1.39 20.02
N SER A 139 10.89 -0.14 20.43
CA SER A 139 11.37 0.40 21.71
C SER A 139 10.71 -0.31 22.90
N MET A 140 9.51 -0.83 22.69
CA MET A 140 8.74 -1.59 23.68
C MET A 140 9.18 -3.06 23.78
N ALA A 141 10.14 -3.54 23.00
CA ALA A 141 10.59 -4.93 23.05
C ALA A 141 11.37 -5.23 24.35
N GLY A 142 11.33 -6.50 24.79
CA GLY A 142 12.14 -7.03 25.89
C GLY A 142 11.34 -7.38 27.14
N ASP A 143 10.14 -6.83 27.31
CA ASP A 143 9.26 -7.19 28.41
C ASP A 143 8.62 -8.56 28.14
N LYS A 144 9.00 -9.59 28.91
CA LYS A 144 8.43 -10.94 28.82
C LYS A 144 7.19 -11.13 29.70
N GLU A 145 6.93 -10.19 30.61
CA GLU A 145 5.84 -10.24 31.59
C GLU A 145 4.59 -9.51 31.08
N ARG A 146 4.75 -8.58 30.13
CA ARG A 146 3.61 -7.95 29.44
C ARG A 146 2.66 -8.99 28.88
N GLU A 147 1.42 -8.92 29.33
CA GLU A 147 0.31 -9.71 28.81
C GLU A 147 0.05 -9.35 27.34
N VAL A 148 0.08 -10.35 26.46
CA VAL A 148 -0.25 -10.18 25.04
C VAL A 148 -1.76 -10.17 24.88
N LYS A 149 -2.30 -9.05 24.42
CA LYS A 149 -3.71 -8.92 24.09
C LYS A 149 -3.91 -9.23 22.61
N LYS A 150 -5.10 -9.71 22.28
CA LYS A 150 -5.51 -9.82 20.89
C LYS A 150 -6.39 -8.63 20.55
N ASP A 151 -6.14 -8.03 19.39
CA ASP A 151 -7.03 -7.00 18.85
C ASP A 151 -8.35 -7.61 18.34
N LYS A 152 -9.20 -6.76 17.77
CA LYS A 152 -10.50 -7.17 17.23
C LYS A 152 -10.41 -8.19 16.08
N TYR A 153 -9.26 -8.35 15.44
CA TYR A 153 -9.01 -9.33 14.39
C TYR A 153 -8.33 -10.61 14.89
N GLY A 154 -8.13 -10.72 16.21
CA GLY A 154 -7.45 -11.85 16.83
C GLY A 154 -5.92 -11.82 16.70
N GLN A 155 -5.34 -10.70 16.26
CA GLN A 155 -3.90 -10.54 16.10
C GLN A 155 -3.26 -10.05 17.41
N PRO A 156 -2.06 -10.55 17.76
CA PRO A 156 -1.37 -10.11 18.97
C PRO A 156 -0.95 -8.64 18.86
N ASP A 157 -1.20 -7.85 19.90
CA ASP A 157 -0.74 -6.46 20.03
C ASP A 157 0.76 -6.37 20.39
N TYR A 158 1.37 -7.47 20.83
CA TYR A 158 2.72 -7.46 21.36
C TYR A 158 3.48 -8.77 21.14
N ASN A 159 4.80 -8.67 21.04
CA ASN A 159 5.69 -9.81 21.17
C ASN A 159 7.01 -9.37 21.81
N TRP A 160 7.42 -10.01 22.91
CA TRP A 160 8.63 -9.62 23.65
C TRP A 160 9.91 -9.54 22.81
N LYS A 161 10.02 -10.29 21.70
CA LYS A 161 11.18 -10.23 20.79
C LYS A 161 11.18 -9.01 19.88
N LYS A 162 10.04 -8.33 19.74
CA LYS A 162 9.74 -7.45 18.61
C LYS A 162 9.04 -6.15 19.03
N GLY A 163 8.46 -6.07 20.22
CA GLY A 163 7.75 -4.89 20.68
C GLY A 163 6.26 -4.91 20.32
N GLU A 164 5.68 -3.73 20.16
CA GLU A 164 4.23 -3.51 20.02
C GLU A 164 3.79 -3.39 18.55
N PHE A 165 2.58 -3.86 18.26
CA PHE A 165 1.98 -3.89 16.94
C PHE A 165 0.58 -3.26 16.94
N ARG A 166 0.21 -2.68 15.80
CA ARG A 166 -1.20 -2.44 15.43
C ARG A 166 -1.47 -3.06 14.08
N TRP A 167 -2.69 -3.55 13.93
CA TRP A 167 -3.15 -4.22 12.72
C TRP A 167 -4.38 -3.51 12.18
N GLU A 168 -4.60 -3.69 10.89
CA GLU A 168 -5.72 -3.11 10.17
C GLU A 168 -6.20 -4.09 9.10
N GLU A 169 -7.51 -4.29 9.02
CA GLU A 169 -8.20 -4.98 7.93
C GLU A 169 -9.00 -3.96 7.14
N SER A 170 -9.03 -4.08 5.81
CA SER A 170 -9.78 -3.17 4.94
C SER A 170 -9.45 -1.69 5.18
N GLY A 171 -8.17 -1.40 5.40
CA GLY A 171 -7.68 -0.07 5.71
C GLY A 171 -7.75 0.88 4.52
N LEU A 172 -7.97 2.16 4.80
CA LEU A 172 -7.95 3.23 3.80
C LEU A 172 -6.51 3.48 3.32
N PRO A 173 -6.20 3.36 2.02
CA PRO A 173 -4.87 3.70 1.52
C PRO A 173 -4.54 5.18 1.73
N ASP A 174 -3.27 5.46 1.98
CA ASP A 174 -2.72 6.80 1.86
C ASP A 174 -2.48 7.12 0.39
N TYR A 175 -2.98 8.28 -0.05
CA TYR A 175 -2.86 8.73 -1.44
C TYR A 175 -1.81 9.84 -1.55
N THR A 176 -0.86 9.69 -2.45
CA THR A 176 0.14 10.73 -2.74
C THR A 176 0.51 10.75 -4.21
N TRP A 177 1.11 11.85 -4.65
CA TRP A 177 1.65 11.97 -6.01
C TRP A 177 2.86 11.08 -6.20
N TYR A 178 2.89 10.37 -7.32
CA TYR A 178 3.97 9.46 -7.66
C TYR A 178 4.33 9.55 -9.14
N SER A 179 5.58 9.87 -9.41
CA SER A 179 6.21 9.99 -10.73
C SER A 179 6.83 8.68 -11.24
N GLY A 180 6.78 7.62 -10.42
CA GLY A 180 7.52 6.39 -10.67
C GLY A 180 8.84 6.28 -9.91
N TYR A 181 9.26 7.31 -9.18
CA TYR A 181 10.50 7.32 -8.38
C TYR A 181 10.20 7.31 -6.89
N MET A 182 11.09 6.70 -6.10
CA MET A 182 10.98 6.60 -4.65
C MET A 182 12.30 7.07 -4.05
N ASP A 183 12.26 8.01 -3.12
CA ASP A 183 13.38 8.33 -2.25
C ASP A 183 13.50 7.26 -1.17
N ARG A 184 14.73 6.96 -0.76
CA ARG A 184 15.01 5.87 0.18
C ARG A 184 16.20 6.20 1.06
N VAL A 185 16.06 5.84 2.33
CA VAL A 185 17.20 5.75 3.26
C VAL A 185 17.89 4.41 3.02
N LEU A 186 19.15 4.47 2.58
CA LEU A 186 20.02 3.30 2.43
C LEU A 186 20.89 3.12 3.67
N MET A 187 21.48 1.93 3.78
CA MET A 187 22.40 1.62 4.87
C MET A 187 23.63 2.53 4.78
N GLY A 188 23.92 3.24 5.87
CA GLY A 188 25.01 4.24 5.93
C GLY A 188 24.58 5.66 5.59
N ASP A 189 23.36 5.88 5.10
CA ASP A 189 22.83 7.23 4.94
C ASP A 189 22.59 7.86 6.31
N LYS A 190 22.75 9.18 6.37
CA LYS A 190 22.38 9.96 7.55
C LYS A 190 20.91 10.37 7.45
N VAL A 191 20.21 10.29 8.57
CA VAL A 191 18.84 10.77 8.71
C VAL A 191 18.81 12.08 9.49
N ASP A 192 17.76 12.86 9.31
CA ASP A 192 17.53 14.06 10.09
C ASP A 192 17.00 13.69 11.49
N LEU A 193 17.78 13.97 12.52
CA LEU A 193 17.41 13.69 13.92
C LEU A 193 16.38 14.69 14.46
N ASP A 194 16.32 15.90 13.90
CA ASP A 194 15.40 16.96 14.31
C ASP A 194 14.00 16.77 13.70
N ALA A 195 13.89 15.99 12.61
CA ALA A 195 12.60 15.65 12.01
C ALA A 195 11.71 14.85 12.99
N ASP A 196 10.44 15.22 13.13
CA ASP A 196 9.48 14.48 13.97
C ASP A 196 9.34 13.01 13.52
N VAL A 197 9.37 12.78 12.21
CA VAL A 197 9.27 11.47 11.56
C VAL A 197 10.37 11.31 10.52
N ILE A 198 11.05 10.16 10.53
CA ILE A 198 12.01 9.78 9.50
C ILE A 198 11.32 8.92 8.44
N THR A 199 11.20 9.43 7.21
CA THR A 199 10.63 8.65 6.10
C THR A 199 11.70 7.77 5.46
N LEU A 200 11.59 6.45 5.63
CA LEU A 200 12.56 5.48 5.10
C LEU A 200 12.39 5.24 3.60
N THR A 201 11.16 5.35 3.10
CA THR A 201 10.87 5.31 1.67
C THR A 201 9.74 6.29 1.37
N ASP A 202 9.94 7.22 0.44
CA ASP A 202 8.99 8.28 0.14
C ASP A 202 8.66 8.31 -1.38
N PRO A 203 7.39 8.31 -1.79
CA PRO A 203 7.03 8.47 -3.20
C PRO A 203 7.38 9.88 -3.70
N VAL A 204 8.19 9.94 -4.76
CA VAL A 204 8.54 11.21 -5.40
C VAL A 204 7.44 11.59 -6.38
N GLY A 205 6.85 12.77 -6.20
CA GLY A 205 5.89 13.33 -7.14
C GLY A 205 5.30 14.65 -6.66
N SER A 206 4.59 15.36 -7.54
CA SER A 206 3.83 16.53 -7.13
C SER A 206 2.63 16.81 -8.04
N ILE A 207 1.71 17.66 -7.58
CA ILE A 207 0.60 18.17 -8.39
C ILE A 207 1.08 18.95 -9.63
N ASN A 208 2.28 19.55 -9.57
CA ASN A 208 2.86 20.35 -10.64
C ASN A 208 3.68 19.53 -11.64
N ASP A 209 3.99 18.27 -11.32
CA ASP A 209 4.73 17.37 -12.21
C ASP A 209 3.75 16.67 -13.18
N PRO A 210 3.79 16.96 -14.49
CA PRO A 210 2.89 16.35 -15.48
C PRO A 210 3.02 14.82 -15.57
N GLY A 211 4.15 14.24 -15.15
CA GLY A 211 4.36 12.79 -15.13
C GLY A 211 3.81 12.08 -13.88
N SER A 212 3.50 12.83 -12.82
CA SER A 212 3.00 12.26 -11.57
C SER A 212 1.52 11.90 -11.65
N ARG A 213 1.15 10.74 -11.09
CA ARG A 213 -0.24 10.34 -10.82
C ARG A 213 -0.45 10.12 -9.33
N ILE A 214 -1.64 10.43 -8.82
CA ILE A 214 -2.06 10.07 -7.46
C ILE A 214 -2.12 8.55 -7.39
N THR A 215 -1.45 7.98 -6.39
CA THR A 215 -1.27 6.53 -6.24
C THR A 215 -1.56 6.12 -4.80
N ALA A 216 -2.12 4.92 -4.62
CA ALA A 216 -2.45 4.33 -3.34
C ALA A 216 -1.23 3.63 -2.68
N PHE A 217 -1.01 3.90 -1.40
CA PHE A 217 0.04 3.30 -0.59
C PHE A 217 -0.52 2.83 0.77
N LYS A 218 0.10 1.80 1.33
CA LYS A 218 0.11 1.57 2.78
C LYS A 218 1.33 2.26 3.36
N ILE A 219 1.17 3.02 4.43
CA ILE A 219 2.31 3.45 5.25
C ILE A 219 2.50 2.46 6.39
N MET A 220 3.65 1.79 6.41
CA MET A 220 4.11 1.06 7.57
C MET A 220 4.80 2.03 8.52
N LYS A 221 4.15 2.35 9.64
CA LYS A 221 4.67 3.25 10.66
C LYS A 221 5.33 2.45 11.78
N GLY A 222 6.21 3.07 12.54
CA GLY A 222 6.83 2.39 13.68
C GLY A 222 7.90 3.20 14.37
N ILE A 223 8.41 2.68 15.49
CA ILE A 223 9.52 3.28 16.21
C ILE A 223 10.74 2.38 16.04
N GLN A 224 11.83 2.96 15.53
CA GLN A 224 13.07 2.26 15.22
C GLN A 224 14.28 2.97 15.86
N PRO A 225 15.37 2.22 16.12
CA PRO A 225 16.54 2.76 16.78
C PRO A 225 17.44 3.49 15.79
N ILE A 226 17.89 4.68 16.16
CA ILE A 226 18.82 5.53 15.40
C ILE A 226 20.04 5.80 16.30
N ASP A 227 21.24 5.81 15.71
CA ASP A 227 22.46 6.23 16.39
C ASP A 227 22.40 7.73 16.65
N ALA A 228 22.51 8.16 17.91
CA ALA A 228 22.33 9.56 18.30
C ALA A 228 23.47 10.48 17.84
N GLU A 229 24.67 9.95 17.56
CA GLU A 229 25.81 10.74 17.11
C GLU A 229 26.04 10.63 15.60
N HIS A 230 25.92 9.41 15.06
CA HIS A 230 26.17 9.17 13.64
C HIS A 230 24.94 9.39 12.75
N ALA A 231 23.76 9.49 13.35
CA ALA A 231 22.49 9.66 12.66
C ALA A 231 22.20 8.55 11.62
N HIS A 232 22.59 7.31 11.92
CA HIS A 232 22.28 6.15 11.09
C HIS A 232 21.13 5.36 11.71
N VAL A 233 20.21 4.85 10.88
CA VAL A 233 19.25 3.83 11.32
C VAL A 233 20.05 2.60 11.75
N LEU A 234 19.91 2.17 13.00
CA LEU A 234 20.71 1.09 13.55
C LEU A 234 20.28 -0.27 12.98
N VAL A 235 21.26 -1.08 12.64
CA VAL A 235 21.06 -2.46 12.17
C VAL A 235 21.35 -3.42 13.32
N PRO A 236 20.33 -3.95 14.01
CA PRO A 236 20.55 -4.88 15.11
C PRO A 236 20.81 -6.32 14.62
N GLN A 237 21.67 -7.04 15.34
CA GLN A 237 21.67 -8.50 15.28
C GLN A 237 20.49 -9.07 16.10
N LEU A 238 19.37 -9.35 15.43
CA LEU A 238 18.18 -9.90 16.10
C LEU A 238 18.29 -11.40 16.37
N PHE A 239 18.86 -12.15 15.43
CA PHE A 239 18.97 -13.61 15.49
C PHE A 239 20.40 -14.07 15.18
N SER A 240 20.75 -15.27 15.65
CA SER A 240 21.92 -16.00 15.21
C SER A 240 21.63 -17.50 15.16
N GLY A 241 22.09 -18.17 14.10
CA GLY A 241 22.02 -19.63 13.97
C GLY A 241 23.05 -20.37 14.83
N ASP A 242 24.08 -19.67 15.28
CA ASP A 242 25.06 -20.17 16.25
C ASP A 242 24.39 -20.21 17.64
N LYS A 243 24.42 -21.37 18.29
CA LYS A 243 23.82 -21.59 19.61
C LYS A 243 24.56 -20.81 20.70
N ASP A 244 25.87 -20.68 20.56
CA ASP A 244 26.74 -20.06 21.56
C ASP A 244 26.82 -18.54 21.40
N ASN A 245 26.20 -18.00 20.34
CA ASN A 245 26.10 -16.55 20.16
C ASN A 245 25.32 -15.89 21.31
N THR A 246 25.98 -14.93 21.94
CA THR A 246 25.48 -14.14 23.09
C THR A 246 25.12 -12.71 22.75
N THR A 247 25.20 -12.30 21.48
CA THR A 247 24.97 -10.92 21.02
C THR A 247 23.58 -10.71 20.44
N ALA A 248 22.93 -11.77 19.95
CA ALA A 248 21.60 -11.66 19.33
C ALA A 248 20.50 -11.25 20.33
N TYR A 249 19.75 -10.19 19.99
CA TYR A 249 18.72 -9.62 20.85
C TYR A 249 17.68 -10.65 21.33
N TRP A 250 17.21 -11.54 20.44
CA TRP A 250 16.20 -12.54 20.79
C TRP A 250 16.65 -13.61 21.79
N LYS A 251 17.92 -13.61 22.20
CA LYS A 251 18.46 -14.49 23.24
C LYS A 251 18.73 -13.74 24.54
N ASN A 252 19.35 -12.56 24.45
CA ASN A 252 19.92 -11.84 25.60
C ASN A 252 19.10 -10.63 26.07
N LEU A 253 18.18 -10.10 25.23
CA LEU A 253 17.44 -8.85 25.46
C LEU A 253 18.30 -7.60 25.66
N ASP A 254 19.51 -7.58 25.12
CA ASP A 254 20.47 -6.49 25.25
C ASP A 254 20.60 -5.76 23.91
N TRP A 255 19.94 -4.60 23.80
CA TRP A 255 19.93 -3.80 22.58
C TRP A 255 21.32 -3.30 22.20
N ASN A 256 22.13 -2.84 23.16
CA ASN A 256 23.48 -2.32 22.89
C ASN A 256 24.38 -3.41 22.32
N LYS A 257 24.34 -4.63 22.87
CA LYS A 257 25.08 -5.76 22.28
C LYS A 257 24.60 -6.10 20.87
N ALA A 258 23.29 -6.07 20.64
CA ALA A 258 22.72 -6.37 19.33
C ALA A 258 23.09 -5.31 18.29
N PHE A 259 23.07 -4.02 18.66
CA PHE A 259 23.49 -2.92 17.78
C PHE A 259 25.00 -2.96 17.52
N GLN A 260 25.82 -3.12 18.55
CA GLN A 260 27.27 -3.22 18.38
C GLN A 260 27.65 -4.38 17.44
N ALA A 261 27.04 -5.55 17.61
CA ALA A 261 27.31 -6.70 16.75
C ALA A 261 26.77 -6.50 15.32
N GLY A 262 25.57 -5.96 15.17
CA GLY A 262 24.94 -5.75 13.87
C GLY A 262 25.60 -4.64 13.05
N MET A 263 25.91 -3.50 13.66
CA MET A 263 26.63 -2.39 13.01
C MET A 263 28.05 -2.80 12.61
N LYS A 264 28.76 -3.55 13.48
CA LYS A 264 30.06 -4.15 13.12
C LYS A 264 29.96 -5.11 11.93
N ALA A 265 28.88 -5.88 11.82
CA ALA A 265 28.69 -6.82 10.71
C ALA A 265 28.46 -6.13 9.36
N VAL A 266 28.02 -4.86 9.36
CA VAL A 266 27.82 -4.04 8.16
C VAL A 266 28.87 -2.93 8.01
N ASP A 267 29.96 -3.00 8.78
CA ASP A 267 31.08 -2.06 8.76
C ASP A 267 30.68 -0.58 8.97
N LEU A 268 29.68 -0.35 9.83
CA LEU A 268 29.26 0.99 10.23
C LEU A 268 29.60 1.27 11.70
N PRO A 269 29.94 2.51 12.06
CA PRO A 269 30.22 2.87 13.43
C PRO A 269 28.94 2.85 14.28
N TYR A 270 29.10 2.58 15.57
CA TYR A 270 28.05 2.66 16.58
C TYR A 270 28.60 3.42 17.77
N SER A 271 27.97 4.54 18.12
CA SER A 271 28.41 5.43 19.20
C SER A 271 28.20 4.83 20.59
N GLY A 272 27.24 3.91 20.72
CA GLY A 272 26.72 3.45 22.01
C GLY A 272 25.44 4.14 22.43
N ASP A 273 25.14 5.31 21.85
CA ASP A 273 23.97 6.11 22.18
C ASP A 273 22.85 5.92 21.15
N VAL A 274 21.66 5.61 21.66
CA VAL A 274 20.49 5.25 20.85
C VAL A 274 19.38 6.24 21.12
N THR A 275 18.79 6.76 20.06
CA THR A 275 17.52 7.46 20.09
C THR A 275 16.46 6.66 19.35
N TRP A 276 15.24 6.64 19.87
CA TRP A 276 14.12 5.93 19.27
C TRP A 276 13.24 6.95 18.53
N LYS A 277 13.12 6.80 17.21
CA LYS A 277 12.40 7.75 16.38
C LYS A 277 11.26 7.07 15.64
N GLU A 278 10.18 7.83 15.44
CA GLU A 278 9.11 7.41 14.55
C GLU A 278 9.63 7.37 13.10
N THR A 279 9.25 6.33 12.39
CA THR A 279 9.70 6.03 11.03
C THR A 279 8.53 5.60 10.17
N TRP A 280 8.47 6.12 8.95
CA TRP A 280 7.41 5.79 7.98
C TRP A 280 8.01 5.12 6.76
N MET A 281 7.35 4.08 6.25
CA MET A 281 7.76 3.39 5.04
C MET A 281 6.54 3.18 4.13
N TYR A 282 6.54 3.81 2.96
CA TYR A 282 5.49 3.71 1.96
C TYR A 282 5.63 2.44 1.10
N TRP A 283 4.54 1.67 1.01
CA TRP A 283 4.43 0.47 0.19
C TRP A 283 3.26 0.62 -0.77
N ARG A 284 3.53 0.57 -2.08
CA ARG A 284 2.49 0.74 -3.11
C ARG A 284 1.49 -0.41 -3.08
N ILE A 285 0.20 -0.10 -3.23
CA ILE A 285 -0.89 -1.08 -3.37
C ILE A 285 -1.07 -1.45 -4.85
N ASN A 286 -0.87 -2.73 -5.19
CA ASN A 286 -0.90 -3.21 -6.57
C ASN A 286 -1.90 -4.35 -6.82
N HIS A 287 -2.23 -5.14 -5.79
CA HIS A 287 -3.13 -6.28 -5.84
C HIS A 287 -4.41 -6.03 -5.03
N GLU A 288 -5.20 -7.08 -4.82
CA GLU A 288 -6.52 -7.02 -4.18
C GLU A 288 -7.48 -6.06 -4.91
N VAL A 289 -7.35 -6.03 -6.24
CA VAL A 289 -8.18 -5.21 -7.14
C VAL A 289 -9.61 -5.74 -7.09
N MET A 290 -10.57 -4.87 -6.85
CA MET A 290 -11.97 -5.25 -6.70
C MET A 290 -12.68 -5.33 -8.06
N PRO A 291 -13.82 -6.06 -8.13
CA PRO A 291 -14.73 -5.97 -9.27
C PRO A 291 -15.09 -4.52 -9.62
N ALA A 292 -15.34 -4.25 -10.91
CA ALA A 292 -15.53 -2.89 -11.43
C ALA A 292 -16.73 -2.16 -10.84
N ASP A 293 -17.79 -2.87 -10.47
CA ASP A 293 -18.98 -2.35 -9.79
C ASP A 293 -18.72 -1.96 -8.33
N MET A 294 -17.57 -2.35 -7.77
CA MET A 294 -17.13 -1.93 -6.44
C MET A 294 -16.00 -0.88 -6.51
N ALA A 295 -15.71 -0.29 -7.66
CA ALA A 295 -14.78 0.85 -7.73
C ALA A 295 -15.34 2.08 -7.01
N LEU A 296 -14.47 3.02 -6.60
CA LEU A 296 -14.93 4.27 -5.99
C LEU A 296 -15.91 5.02 -6.89
N SER A 297 -16.98 5.53 -6.28
CA SER A 297 -17.96 6.42 -6.89
C SER A 297 -17.48 7.87 -6.90
N CYS A 298 -18.19 8.72 -7.64
CA CYS A 298 -17.86 10.14 -7.72
C CYS A 298 -18.00 10.81 -6.35
N VAL A 299 -19.07 10.51 -5.59
CA VAL A 299 -19.34 11.15 -4.29
C VAL A 299 -18.32 10.79 -3.23
N GLN A 300 -17.69 9.61 -3.33
CA GLN A 300 -16.67 9.17 -2.37
C GLN A 300 -15.44 10.08 -2.42
N CYS A 301 -15.06 10.58 -3.60
CA CYS A 301 -14.02 11.61 -3.69
C CYS A 301 -14.61 13.02 -3.53
N HIS A 302 -15.69 13.31 -4.25
CA HIS A 302 -16.24 14.65 -4.39
C HIS A 302 -17.49 14.87 -3.53
N GLU A 303 -17.31 15.38 -2.31
CA GLU A 303 -18.42 15.77 -1.41
C GLU A 303 -19.41 16.73 -2.10
N SER A 304 -18.92 17.57 -3.03
CA SER A 304 -19.75 18.51 -3.79
C SER A 304 -20.86 17.85 -4.60
N LEU A 305 -20.73 16.55 -4.90
CA LEU A 305 -21.71 15.76 -5.66
C LEU A 305 -22.73 15.02 -4.78
N LYS A 306 -22.66 15.14 -3.45
CA LYS A 306 -23.58 14.46 -2.52
C LYS A 306 -24.99 15.06 -2.53
N GLY A 307 -25.11 16.33 -2.89
CA GLY A 307 -26.39 17.05 -2.98
C GLY A 307 -27.10 16.89 -4.32
N ASP A 308 -28.31 17.43 -4.43
CA ASP A 308 -29.11 17.43 -5.68
C ASP A 308 -28.62 18.49 -6.70
N GLN A 309 -27.53 19.20 -6.40
CA GLN A 309 -26.91 20.11 -7.36
C GLN A 309 -26.09 19.29 -8.35
N THR A 310 -26.73 18.91 -9.46
CA THR A 310 -25.97 18.73 -10.70
C THR A 310 -25.16 20.01 -10.92
N CYS A 311 -23.93 19.89 -11.41
CA CYS A 311 -23.08 21.08 -11.59
C CYS A 311 -23.70 22.10 -12.56
N ASN A 312 -24.85 21.79 -13.21
CA ASN A 312 -25.62 22.56 -14.21
C ASN A 312 -24.79 23.11 -15.38
N ARG A 313 -23.50 22.76 -15.40
CA ARG A 313 -22.45 23.23 -16.28
C ARG A 313 -21.98 22.10 -17.20
N CYS A 314 -22.21 20.84 -16.80
CA CYS A 314 -21.86 19.64 -17.59
C CYS A 314 -22.97 18.57 -17.63
N HIS A 315 -23.87 18.50 -16.65
CA HIS A 315 -25.00 17.56 -16.63
C HIS A 315 -26.27 18.31 -16.29
N GLN A 316 -27.18 18.42 -17.25
CA GLN A 316 -28.57 18.79 -16.98
C GLN A 316 -29.29 17.50 -16.63
N ASP A 317 -30.11 17.50 -15.58
CA ASP A 317 -31.05 16.40 -15.31
C ASP A 317 -32.00 16.30 -16.51
N ASN A 318 -31.68 15.41 -17.44
CA ASN A 318 -32.57 15.04 -18.53
C ASN A 318 -33.41 13.83 -18.07
N ARG A 319 -34.52 13.58 -18.76
CA ARG A 319 -35.47 12.50 -18.40
C ARG A 319 -34.87 11.09 -18.46
N ASP A 320 -33.68 10.92 -19.02
CA ASP A 320 -33.11 9.60 -19.36
C ASP A 320 -31.86 9.24 -18.52
N VAL A 321 -31.35 10.14 -17.67
CA VAL A 321 -30.16 9.90 -16.84
C VAL A 321 -30.37 10.34 -15.39
N ASP A 322 -30.37 9.37 -14.47
CA ASP A 322 -30.35 9.62 -13.03
C ASP A 322 -28.92 9.90 -12.56
N PHE A 323 -28.54 11.19 -12.51
CA PHE A 323 -27.20 11.60 -12.10
C PHE A 323 -26.90 11.25 -10.65
N LYS A 324 -27.89 11.29 -9.76
CA LYS A 324 -27.71 10.98 -8.34
C LYS A 324 -27.35 9.53 -8.15
N ALA A 325 -28.09 8.63 -8.79
CA ALA A 325 -27.77 7.21 -8.80
C ALA A 325 -26.39 6.96 -9.42
N LEU A 326 -26.05 7.68 -10.50
CA LEU A 326 -24.75 7.54 -11.17
C LEU A 326 -23.57 7.98 -10.29
N ALA A 327 -23.66 9.14 -9.66
CA ALA A 327 -22.59 9.70 -8.83
C ALA A 327 -22.32 8.85 -7.59
N GLN A 328 -23.35 8.18 -7.08
CA GLN A 328 -23.28 7.29 -5.91
C GLN A 328 -22.93 5.84 -6.28
N LYS A 329 -22.98 5.47 -7.56
CA LYS A 329 -22.67 4.11 -8.03
C LYS A 329 -21.18 3.81 -7.86
N GLY A 330 -20.86 2.97 -6.89
CA GLY A 330 -19.52 2.48 -6.61
C GLY A 330 -19.48 1.62 -5.36
N THR A 331 -18.36 1.63 -4.64
CA THR A 331 -18.16 0.79 -3.45
C THR A 331 -19.24 1.02 -2.39
N ASP A 332 -20.04 -0.02 -2.12
CA ASP A 332 -20.97 -0.03 -0.99
C ASP A 332 -20.27 -0.57 0.27
N PHE A 333 -19.78 0.35 1.11
CA PHE A 333 -19.15 -0.01 2.39
C PHE A 333 -20.13 -0.59 3.40
N SER A 334 -21.44 -0.30 3.29
CA SER A 334 -22.45 -0.93 4.14
C SER A 334 -22.62 -2.41 3.79
N LEU A 335 -22.63 -2.73 2.49
CA LEU A 335 -22.62 -4.11 2.02
C LEU A 335 -21.33 -4.83 2.46
N MET A 336 -20.16 -4.22 2.26
CA MET A 336 -18.89 -4.81 2.72
C MET A 336 -18.87 -5.04 4.24
N LYS A 337 -19.40 -4.11 5.03
CA LYS A 337 -19.57 -4.29 6.49
C LYS A 337 -20.48 -5.46 6.81
N SER A 338 -21.61 -5.60 6.12
CA SER A 338 -22.52 -6.74 6.30
C SER A 338 -21.89 -8.10 5.91
N GLN A 339 -20.87 -8.08 5.05
CA GLN A 339 -20.03 -9.24 4.72
C GLN A 339 -18.89 -9.48 5.74
N GLY A 340 -18.83 -8.70 6.83
CA GLY A 340 -17.87 -8.86 7.92
C GLY A 340 -16.57 -8.07 7.74
N ARG A 341 -16.48 -7.13 6.78
CA ARG A 341 -15.31 -6.27 6.61
C ARG A 341 -15.31 -5.09 7.57
N ASP A 342 -14.12 -4.70 8.00
CA ASP A 342 -13.91 -3.58 8.93
C ASP A 342 -13.84 -2.24 8.22
N VAL A 343 -14.99 -1.80 7.69
CA VAL A 343 -15.11 -0.60 6.85
C VAL A 343 -16.14 0.39 7.39
N ASP A 344 -16.53 0.26 8.65
CA ASP A 344 -17.57 1.09 9.27
C ASP A 344 -17.24 2.60 9.17
N GLN A 345 -15.97 2.93 9.42
CA GLN A 345 -15.40 4.27 9.30
C GLN A 345 -15.41 4.85 7.87
N LEU A 346 -15.72 4.02 6.86
CA LEU A 346 -15.74 4.40 5.45
C LEU A 346 -17.16 4.61 4.92
N ILE A 347 -18.19 4.24 5.69
CA ILE A 347 -19.59 4.49 5.33
C ILE A 347 -19.82 6.00 5.27
N ASP A 348 -20.40 6.46 4.17
CA ASP A 348 -20.65 7.87 3.84
C ASP A 348 -19.42 8.79 3.82
N LYS A 349 -18.21 8.21 3.91
CA LYS A 349 -16.95 8.97 3.84
C LYS A 349 -16.79 9.57 2.46
N THR A 350 -16.47 10.86 2.45
CA THR A 350 -16.11 11.62 1.26
C THR A 350 -14.71 12.23 1.41
N ASP A 351 -14.23 12.94 0.39
CA ASP A 351 -12.84 13.40 0.31
C ASP A 351 -11.86 12.22 0.50
N TYR A 352 -12.17 11.10 -0.16
CA TYR A 352 -11.49 9.81 0.06
C TYR A 352 -9.97 9.89 -0.11
N ILE A 353 -9.51 10.76 -1.00
CA ILE A 353 -8.09 10.95 -1.32
C ILE A 353 -7.43 12.13 -0.61
N ASN A 354 -8.18 12.85 0.25
CA ASN A 354 -7.73 14.05 0.95
C ASN A 354 -7.10 15.09 0.01
N PHE A 355 -7.96 15.82 -0.72
CA PHE A 355 -7.53 16.79 -1.72
C PHE A 355 -6.55 17.83 -1.19
N LYS A 356 -6.73 18.28 0.06
CA LYS A 356 -5.83 19.28 0.68
C LYS A 356 -4.43 18.73 0.90
N ALA A 357 -4.30 17.47 1.37
CA ALA A 357 -3.00 16.83 1.52
C ALA A 357 -2.27 16.65 0.17
N LEU A 358 -3.04 16.53 -0.93
CA LEU A 358 -2.52 16.44 -2.30
C LEU A 358 -2.19 17.80 -2.93
N GLY A 359 -2.34 18.92 -2.20
CA GLY A 359 -2.04 20.27 -2.67
C GLY A 359 -3.16 20.97 -3.45
N TYR A 360 -4.37 20.41 -3.46
CA TYR A 360 -5.55 21.12 -3.99
C TYR A 360 -6.10 22.09 -2.92
N GLN A 361 -6.77 23.16 -3.37
CA GLN A 361 -7.46 24.09 -2.46
C GLN A 361 -8.67 23.45 -1.75
N GLY A 362 -9.25 22.42 -2.37
CA GLY A 362 -10.41 21.68 -1.93
C GLY A 362 -10.87 20.76 -3.05
N ASP A 363 -12.16 20.43 -3.07
CA ASP A 363 -12.77 19.63 -4.15
C ASP A 363 -12.48 20.27 -5.53
N PRO A 364 -11.78 19.57 -6.44
CA PRO A 364 -11.46 20.07 -7.79
C PRO A 364 -12.67 20.41 -8.65
N ILE A 365 -13.87 19.88 -8.35
CA ILE A 365 -15.11 20.26 -9.04
C ILE A 365 -15.46 21.73 -8.72
N ILE A 366 -15.20 22.18 -7.50
CA ILE A 366 -15.48 23.54 -7.06
C ILE A 366 -14.31 24.47 -7.41
N HIS A 367 -13.09 24.06 -7.11
CA HIS A 367 -11.91 24.92 -7.16
C HIS A 367 -11.08 24.79 -8.43
N GLY A 368 -11.42 23.85 -9.31
CA GLY A 368 -10.62 23.47 -10.47
C GLY A 368 -9.49 22.51 -10.09
N GLY A 369 -9.18 21.59 -11.02
CA GLY A 369 -8.11 20.61 -10.85
C GLY A 369 -6.83 20.96 -11.61
N ARG A 370 -5.89 20.02 -11.56
CA ARG A 370 -4.63 20.05 -12.32
C ARG A 370 -4.88 20.22 -13.83
N PHE A 371 -5.93 19.61 -14.35
CA PHE A 371 -6.32 19.72 -15.76
C PHE A 371 -7.45 20.74 -15.91
N LYS A 372 -7.07 21.97 -16.28
CA LYS A 372 -7.98 23.13 -16.40
C LYS A 372 -8.89 23.12 -17.63
N LYS A 373 -8.64 22.21 -18.59
CA LYS A 373 -9.48 22.03 -19.78
C LYS A 373 -10.33 20.80 -19.59
N LEU A 374 -11.60 21.02 -19.25
CA LEU A 374 -12.62 20.02 -19.49
C LEU A 374 -12.75 19.84 -21.02
N PRO A 375 -13.08 18.63 -21.50
CA PRO A 375 -13.09 18.26 -22.92
C PRO A 375 -14.01 19.11 -23.79
N MET A 376 -14.96 19.80 -23.16
CA MET A 376 -15.98 20.62 -23.82
C MET A 376 -15.52 22.05 -24.15
N GLY A 377 -14.22 22.37 -24.02
CA GLY A 377 -13.63 23.57 -24.65
C GLY A 377 -14.10 24.94 -24.12
N TYR A 378 -14.83 25.00 -23.01
CA TYR A 378 -15.29 26.29 -22.47
C TYR A 378 -14.15 27.05 -21.81
N GLN A 379 -13.77 28.18 -22.42
CA GLN A 379 -12.99 29.22 -21.74
C GLN A 379 -13.78 29.70 -20.54
N SER A 380 -13.19 29.67 -19.34
CA SER A 380 -13.75 30.37 -18.19
C SER A 380 -13.75 31.87 -18.50
N GLN A 381 -14.91 32.43 -18.82
CA GLN A 381 -15.07 33.87 -18.72
C GLN A 381 -14.85 34.23 -17.25
N SER A 382 -13.79 35.00 -16.99
CA SER A 382 -13.56 35.65 -15.71
C SER A 382 -14.81 36.44 -15.36
N ARG A 383 -15.47 36.10 -14.26
CA ARG A 383 -16.43 37.01 -13.65
C ARG A 383 -15.62 38.14 -13.02
N THR A 384 -15.52 39.24 -13.75
CA THR A 384 -15.27 40.56 -13.17
C THR A 384 -16.56 41.02 -12.50
N GLU A 385 -16.51 41.18 -11.19
CA GLU A 385 -17.25 42.22 -10.48
C GLU A 385 -16.24 43.03 -9.65
#